data_AF-A0A0V0GCH7-F1
#
_entry.id   AF-A0A0V0GCH7-F1
#
_cell.length_a   1.000
_cell.length_b   1.000
_cell.length_c   1.000
_cell.angle_alpha   90.00
_cell.angle_beta   90.00
_cell.angle_gamma   90.00
#
_symmetry.space_group_name_H-M   'P 1'
#
loop_
_entity.id
_entity.type
_entity.pdbx_description
1 polymer ?
#
loop_
_entity_poly.entity_id
_entity_poly.type
_entity_poly.pdbx_seq_one_letter_code
_entity_poly.pdbx_strand_id
1 'polypeptide(L)'
;EVERHDTNEEIVVTADQIFRKKSSYNKDKNRLYIKQFVHLESGTWKLKENSYIKYGINKVRYDQIFCGEPPDMNPKKTTPIKKNGRKQETLNKYFKPSDKKYLATKKNSPKKGEMLAAKQKRKKNKKELDDARSSSGKSDQKQKTKSEKMEQRMKYAEFVKEWNMKREDLECEDLKDMPAAIPVECRLPNEYFGDVVMIMEFFHAFRKVLPVKDFFPNGIPFDLMERALIDKEIAGPFCDILQLLLTVIFELQEQESEETKDNDIKLTPGLIFERGDDETLRIMKCATEMDVWIKKHHGLPLSQLSLDTSTITEVLRLHLLCSGAKANKSKLSKWRYQSRGGYCSNDDPAVMLKRDNFHIIDNLSNRNVCDLTIKDKIDILNCLTNQILTYASLRDIIEEGCEKARQIRAELRSVRAAE
;
A
#
# COMPACT_ATOMS: atom_id res chain seq x y z
N GLU A 1 12.52 8.23 -42.92
CA GLU A 1 13.59 8.03 -41.92
C GLU A 1 12.98 8.31 -40.54
N VAL A 2 13.75 8.30 -39.45
CA VAL A 2 13.33 8.98 -38.21
C VAL A 2 14.12 10.28 -38.17
N GLU A 3 13.44 11.41 -38.29
CA GLU A 3 14.08 12.72 -38.15
C GLU A 3 14.51 12.91 -36.69
N ARG A 4 15.80 13.16 -36.48
CA ARG A 4 16.33 13.54 -35.18
C ARG A 4 16.09 15.04 -35.00
N HIS A 5 15.18 15.41 -34.12
CA HIS A 5 15.01 16.78 -33.65
C HIS A 5 16.04 17.13 -32.56
N ASP A 6 17.29 16.70 -32.74
CA ASP A 6 18.40 17.02 -31.86
C ASP A 6 18.89 18.43 -32.23
N THR A 7 18.25 19.48 -31.69
CA THR A 7 18.58 20.89 -32.00
C THR A 7 19.90 21.36 -31.39
N ASN A 8 20.59 20.50 -30.63
CA ASN A 8 21.76 20.81 -29.79
C ASN A 8 21.47 21.87 -28.69
N GLU A 9 20.21 22.13 -28.37
CA GLU A 9 19.81 23.01 -27.28
C GLU A 9 19.67 22.22 -25.97
N GLU A 10 20.38 22.64 -24.92
CA GLU A 10 20.32 22.00 -23.60
C GLU A 10 19.05 22.42 -22.84
N ILE A 11 18.02 21.56 -22.87
CA ILE A 11 16.77 21.80 -22.15
C ILE A 11 16.93 21.36 -20.68
N VAL A 12 17.05 22.33 -19.77
CA VAL A 12 17.03 22.08 -18.32
C VAL A 12 15.58 21.83 -17.87
N VAL A 13 15.29 20.59 -17.49
CA VAL A 13 13.98 20.14 -16.97
C VAL A 13 14.05 19.83 -15.47
N THR A 14 12.96 20.05 -14.72
CA THR A 14 12.90 19.65 -13.30
C THR A 14 12.61 18.16 -13.16
N ALA A 15 12.95 17.56 -12.00
CA ALA A 15 12.74 16.13 -11.76
C ALA A 15 11.27 15.70 -11.94
N ASP A 16 10.34 16.60 -11.62
CA ASP A 16 8.87 16.44 -11.69
C ASP A 16 8.37 16.33 -13.13
N GLN A 17 9.18 16.71 -14.11
CA GLN A 17 8.90 16.56 -15.55
C GLN A 17 9.43 15.23 -16.10
N ILE A 18 10.34 14.55 -15.39
CA ILE A 18 10.98 13.29 -15.80
C ILE A 18 10.22 12.06 -15.25
N PHE A 19 8.91 11.98 -15.52
CA PHE A 19 8.07 10.87 -15.04
C PHE A 19 7.50 9.99 -16.16
N ARG A 20 7.47 8.68 -15.91
CA ARG A 20 6.82 7.71 -16.80
C ARG A 20 5.31 7.71 -16.56
N LYS A 21 4.54 8.20 -17.54
CA LYS A 21 3.06 8.29 -17.52
C LYS A 21 2.40 7.02 -16.93
N LYS A 22 1.60 7.19 -15.87
CA LYS A 22 0.99 6.12 -15.05
C LYS A 22 0.31 5.06 -15.95
N SER A 23 0.47 3.78 -15.64
CA SER A 23 0.00 2.62 -16.44
C SER A 23 0.68 2.36 -17.80
N SER A 24 1.57 3.22 -18.33
CA SER A 24 2.26 2.94 -19.61
C SER A 24 3.05 1.62 -19.57
N TYR A 25 3.80 1.38 -18.48
CA TYR A 25 4.55 0.15 -18.21
C TYR A 25 4.26 -0.32 -16.78
N ASN A 26 4.03 -1.61 -16.57
CA ASN A 26 3.81 -2.22 -15.25
C ASN A 26 4.37 -3.67 -15.21
N LYS A 27 4.31 -4.31 -14.04
CA LYS A 27 4.89 -5.65 -13.80
C LYS A 27 4.32 -6.72 -14.74
N ASP A 28 3.02 -6.67 -15.04
CA ASP A 28 2.36 -7.65 -15.91
C ASP A 28 2.64 -7.42 -17.41
N LYS A 29 2.70 -6.15 -17.85
CA LYS A 29 3.17 -5.78 -19.20
C LYS A 29 4.63 -6.20 -19.41
N ASN A 30 5.49 -6.05 -18.40
CA ASN A 30 6.87 -6.55 -18.42
C ASN A 30 6.88 -8.09 -18.54
N ARG A 31 6.15 -8.80 -17.68
CA ARG A 31 6.03 -10.27 -17.73
C ARG A 31 5.50 -10.78 -19.07
N LEU A 32 4.54 -10.08 -19.67
CA LEU A 32 4.01 -10.38 -21.01
C LEU A 32 5.06 -10.12 -22.09
N TYR A 33 5.76 -8.98 -22.04
CA TYR A 33 6.84 -8.63 -22.96
C TYR A 33 7.96 -9.69 -22.95
N ILE A 34 8.46 -10.08 -21.77
CA ILE A 34 9.47 -11.15 -21.63
C ILE A 34 8.94 -12.46 -22.24
N LYS A 35 7.72 -12.90 -21.88
CA LYS A 35 7.11 -14.12 -22.44
C LYS A 35 6.94 -14.05 -23.96
N GLN A 36 6.64 -12.89 -24.52
CA GLN A 36 6.37 -12.68 -25.94
C GLN A 36 7.65 -12.64 -26.77
N PHE A 37 8.64 -11.84 -26.39
CA PHE A 37 9.81 -11.53 -27.23
C PHE A 37 11.10 -12.25 -26.81
N VAL A 38 11.18 -12.80 -25.59
CA VAL A 38 12.41 -13.35 -25.00
C VAL A 38 12.26 -14.85 -24.70
N HIS A 39 13.37 -15.58 -24.72
CA HIS A 39 13.45 -17.00 -24.33
C HIS A 39 14.71 -17.25 -23.49
N LEU A 40 14.74 -18.37 -22.76
CA LEU A 40 15.88 -18.74 -21.93
C LEU A 40 16.75 -19.74 -22.70
N GLU A 41 17.97 -19.34 -23.05
CA GLU A 41 18.96 -20.20 -23.71
C GLU A 41 20.21 -20.32 -22.84
N SER A 42 20.63 -21.54 -22.50
CA SER A 42 21.81 -21.82 -21.66
C SER A 42 21.85 -21.04 -20.33
N GLY A 43 20.68 -20.74 -19.75
CA GLY A 43 20.54 -19.96 -18.52
C GLY A 43 20.53 -18.44 -18.71
N THR A 44 20.78 -17.95 -19.91
CA THR A 44 20.75 -16.52 -20.26
C THR A 44 19.43 -16.19 -20.97
N TRP A 45 18.81 -15.06 -20.63
CA TRP A 45 17.63 -14.57 -21.35
C TRP A 45 18.07 -13.92 -22.67
N LYS A 46 17.69 -14.52 -23.81
CA LYS A 46 17.97 -14.00 -25.15
C LYS A 46 16.70 -13.64 -25.90
N LEU A 47 16.76 -12.62 -26.74
CA LEU A 47 15.66 -12.28 -27.64
C LEU A 47 15.38 -13.46 -28.60
N LYS A 48 14.12 -13.68 -28.97
CA LYS A 48 13.74 -14.67 -29.98
C LYS A 48 14.08 -14.13 -31.38
N GLU A 49 14.63 -14.98 -32.24
CA GLU A 49 15.06 -14.61 -33.59
C GLU A 49 13.95 -13.92 -34.41
N ASN A 50 12.73 -14.47 -34.37
CA ASN A 50 11.54 -13.90 -35.00
C ASN A 50 11.21 -12.47 -34.53
N SER A 51 11.70 -12.04 -33.37
CA SER A 51 11.56 -10.67 -32.85
C SER A 51 12.77 -9.81 -33.21
N TYR A 52 13.98 -10.37 -33.13
CA TYR A 52 15.23 -9.73 -33.53
C TYR A 52 15.18 -9.22 -34.97
N ILE A 53 14.73 -10.08 -35.89
CA ILE A 53 14.56 -9.75 -37.32
C ILE A 53 13.36 -8.81 -37.52
N LYS A 54 12.17 -9.14 -36.96
CA LYS A 54 10.92 -8.40 -37.23
C LYS A 54 10.98 -6.93 -36.85
N TYR A 55 11.66 -6.59 -35.75
CA TYR A 55 11.80 -5.21 -35.28
C TYR A 55 13.12 -4.57 -35.74
N GLY A 56 13.88 -5.22 -36.63
CA GLY A 56 15.11 -4.70 -37.21
C GLY A 56 16.23 -4.47 -36.20
N ILE A 57 16.17 -5.11 -35.03
CA ILE A 57 17.10 -4.89 -33.90
C ILE A 57 18.53 -5.29 -34.31
N ASN A 58 18.65 -6.27 -35.22
CA ASN A 58 19.91 -6.67 -35.85
C ASN A 58 20.58 -5.58 -36.72
N LYS A 59 19.91 -4.46 -36.97
CA LYS A 59 20.42 -3.31 -37.73
C LYS A 59 20.79 -2.12 -36.85
N VAL A 60 20.45 -2.16 -35.56
CA VAL A 60 20.70 -1.06 -34.61
C VAL A 60 21.91 -1.40 -33.76
N ARG A 61 22.89 -0.49 -33.72
CA ARG A 61 24.10 -0.64 -32.90
C ARG A 61 23.89 -0.04 -31.50
N TYR A 62 24.71 -0.45 -30.53
CA TYR A 62 24.62 0.04 -29.15
C TYR A 62 24.80 1.58 -29.07
N ASP A 63 25.79 2.11 -29.79
CA ASP A 63 26.12 3.54 -29.90
C ASP A 63 25.05 4.39 -30.63
N GLN A 64 24.02 3.76 -31.19
CA GLN A 64 22.85 4.45 -31.77
C GLN A 64 21.69 4.61 -30.79
N ILE A 65 21.74 3.93 -29.62
CA ILE A 65 20.69 3.92 -28.59
C ILE A 65 21.21 4.46 -27.25
N PHE A 66 22.48 4.17 -26.92
CA PHE A 66 23.08 4.44 -25.61
C PHE A 66 24.43 5.14 -25.74
N CYS A 67 24.72 6.03 -24.80
CA CYS A 67 26.02 6.68 -24.68
C CYS A 67 27.00 5.80 -23.88
N GLY A 68 28.29 5.81 -24.25
CA GLY A 68 29.35 5.03 -23.60
C GLY A 68 29.59 3.66 -24.24
N GLU A 69 30.49 2.88 -23.64
CA GLU A 69 30.83 1.54 -24.12
C GLU A 69 29.72 0.51 -23.84
N PRO A 70 29.57 -0.53 -24.68
CA PRO A 70 28.61 -1.61 -24.42
C PRO A 70 29.02 -2.44 -23.19
N PRO A 71 28.09 -2.82 -22.30
CA PRO A 71 28.40 -3.61 -21.13
C PRO A 71 28.88 -5.03 -21.51
N ASP A 72 29.91 -5.54 -20.84
CA ASP A 72 30.35 -6.92 -21.01
C ASP A 72 29.32 -7.90 -20.42
N MET A 73 28.56 -8.53 -21.31
CA MET A 73 27.52 -9.50 -20.98
C MET A 73 28.02 -10.95 -21.00
N ASN A 74 29.34 -11.19 -21.06
CA ASN A 74 29.89 -12.55 -21.03
C ASN A 74 29.79 -13.18 -19.62
N PRO A 75 29.12 -14.33 -19.46
CA PRO A 75 29.03 -15.00 -18.17
C PRO A 75 30.38 -15.58 -17.76
N LYS A 76 30.96 -15.07 -16.67
CA LYS A 76 32.15 -15.66 -16.04
C LYS A 76 31.88 -17.13 -15.68
N LYS A 77 32.69 -18.04 -16.24
CA LYS A 77 32.49 -19.50 -16.14
C LYS A 77 32.64 -19.99 -14.69
N THR A 78 31.52 -20.25 -14.01
CA THR A 78 31.50 -21.01 -12.75
C THR A 78 31.57 -22.51 -13.03
N THR A 79 32.17 -23.27 -12.12
CA THR A 79 32.49 -24.70 -12.30
C THR A 79 31.27 -25.62 -12.15
N PRO A 80 31.25 -26.79 -12.83
CA PRO A 80 30.05 -27.63 -12.92
C PRO A 80 29.90 -28.60 -11.73
N ILE A 81 28.74 -28.57 -11.07
CA ILE A 81 28.29 -29.63 -10.15
C ILE A 81 27.16 -30.44 -10.82
N LYS A 82 27.18 -31.77 -10.63
CA LYS A 82 26.40 -32.74 -11.42
C LYS A 82 24.91 -32.74 -11.04
N LYS A 83 24.04 -32.91 -12.04
CA LYS A 83 22.58 -33.10 -11.89
C LYS A 83 22.22 -34.58 -11.79
N ASN A 84 21.19 -34.90 -10.98
CA ASN A 84 20.10 -35.85 -11.29
C ASN A 84 19.16 -35.97 -10.05
N GLY A 85 17.83 -35.92 -10.13
CA GLY A 85 16.97 -35.47 -11.23
C GLY A 85 15.55 -36.07 -11.20
N ARG A 86 14.51 -35.23 -11.28
CA ARG A 86 13.18 -35.56 -11.87
C ARG A 86 12.42 -34.26 -12.21
N LYS A 87 11.32 -34.37 -12.96
CA LYS A 87 10.76 -33.30 -13.81
C LYS A 87 9.62 -32.52 -13.13
N GLN A 88 9.39 -31.29 -13.58
CA GLN A 88 8.14 -30.53 -13.35
C GLN A 88 7.48 -30.22 -14.71
N GLU A 89 6.15 -30.18 -14.74
CA GLU A 89 5.36 -30.20 -15.98
C GLU A 89 5.06 -28.82 -16.59
N THR A 90 4.51 -28.78 -17.80
CA THR A 90 4.38 -27.58 -18.63
C THR A 90 3.02 -26.87 -18.53
N LEU A 91 3.03 -25.56 -18.79
CA LEU A 91 1.94 -24.58 -18.62
C LEU A 91 0.65 -24.80 -19.47
N ASN A 92 0.53 -25.90 -20.22
CA ASN A 92 -0.44 -26.03 -21.31
C ASN A 92 -1.89 -26.37 -20.90
N LYS A 93 -2.20 -26.50 -19.60
CA LYS A 93 -3.56 -26.83 -19.11
C LYS A 93 -4.49 -25.63 -18.88
N TYR A 94 -3.99 -24.39 -18.92
CA TYR A 94 -4.74 -23.19 -18.49
C TYR A 94 -5.32 -22.31 -19.63
N PHE A 95 -5.38 -22.79 -20.88
CA PHE A 95 -5.78 -21.96 -22.04
C PHE A 95 -6.77 -22.65 -23.00
N LYS A 96 -7.97 -22.99 -22.50
CA LYS A 96 -9.21 -23.29 -23.27
C LYS A 96 -10.43 -22.97 -22.38
N PRO A 97 -11.65 -22.73 -22.92
CA PRO A 97 -12.06 -22.50 -24.32
C PRO A 97 -12.00 -20.98 -24.64
N SER A 98 -12.84 -20.26 -25.42
CA SER A 98 -14.02 -20.54 -26.29
C SER A 98 -14.23 -19.41 -27.30
N ASP A 99 -14.69 -19.71 -28.51
CA ASP A 99 -15.13 -18.72 -29.52
C ASP A 99 -16.61 -18.30 -29.37
N LYS A 100 -16.91 -17.02 -29.68
CA LYS A 100 -18.10 -16.62 -30.47
C LYS A 100 -17.97 -15.19 -31.03
N LYS A 101 -18.68 -14.94 -32.14
CA LYS A 101 -18.65 -13.71 -32.96
C LYS A 101 -20.07 -13.07 -33.01
N TYR A 102 -20.19 -11.75 -33.26
CA TYR A 102 -20.70 -11.19 -34.55
C TYR A 102 -21.35 -9.77 -34.51
N LEU A 103 -21.13 -9.03 -35.60
CA LEU A 103 -21.93 -8.00 -36.31
C LEU A 103 -22.63 -6.78 -35.62
N ALA A 104 -22.09 -5.59 -35.94
CA ALA A 104 -22.71 -4.42 -36.60
C ALA A 104 -24.23 -4.13 -36.61
N THR A 105 -24.61 -2.83 -36.59
CA THR A 105 -25.34 -2.13 -37.71
C THR A 105 -25.44 -0.59 -37.53
N LYS A 106 -25.85 0.12 -38.59
CA LYS A 106 -26.25 1.55 -38.65
C LYS A 106 -27.45 1.69 -39.62
N LYS A 107 -28.35 2.67 -39.42
CA LYS A 107 -29.18 3.26 -40.51
C LYS A 107 -29.78 4.64 -40.15
N ASN A 108 -30.41 5.28 -41.14
CA ASN A 108 -30.73 6.73 -41.17
C ASN A 108 -32.24 7.01 -41.35
N SER A 109 -32.66 8.23 -40.96
CA SER A 109 -33.65 9.16 -41.59
C SER A 109 -35.02 8.65 -42.10
N PRO A 110 -35.97 9.55 -42.46
CA PRO A 110 -36.07 10.18 -43.79
C PRO A 110 -36.28 11.72 -43.66
N LYS A 111 -36.79 12.57 -44.58
CA LYS A 111 -37.49 12.48 -45.89
C LYS A 111 -37.01 13.59 -46.87
N LYS A 112 -37.47 13.51 -48.13
CA LYS A 112 -37.59 14.61 -49.13
C LYS A 112 -38.97 15.31 -48.98
N GLY A 113 -39.34 16.45 -49.57
CA GLY A 113 -38.90 17.22 -50.77
C GLY A 113 -40.16 17.50 -51.65
N GLU A 114 -40.20 18.02 -52.89
CA GLU A 114 -39.29 18.67 -53.88
C GLU A 114 -40.21 19.71 -54.66
N MET A 115 -40.11 20.20 -55.92
CA MET A 115 -39.25 20.08 -57.10
C MET A 115 -39.64 21.21 -58.14
N LEU A 116 -38.74 21.61 -59.08
CA LEU A 116 -39.02 22.30 -60.39
C LEU A 116 -39.59 23.76 -60.40
N ALA A 117 -39.43 24.61 -61.44
CA ALA A 117 -38.40 24.72 -62.51
C ALA A 117 -38.47 26.07 -63.32
N ALA A 118 -37.39 26.35 -64.09
CA ALA A 118 -37.35 27.04 -65.40
C ALA A 118 -37.51 28.59 -65.58
N LYS A 119 -36.35 29.27 -65.74
CA LYS A 119 -35.89 29.89 -67.02
C LYS A 119 -36.68 31.07 -67.66
N GLN A 120 -36.17 32.33 -67.61
CA GLN A 120 -35.71 33.11 -68.80
C GLN A 120 -35.19 34.57 -68.57
N LYS A 121 -34.05 34.88 -69.23
CA LYS A 121 -33.58 36.13 -69.90
C LYS A 121 -34.02 37.58 -69.48
N ARG A 122 -33.00 38.34 -69.03
CA ARG A 122 -32.50 39.67 -69.52
C ARG A 122 -33.31 41.00 -69.41
N LYS A 123 -32.54 42.03 -68.98
CA LYS A 123 -32.51 43.50 -69.30
C LYS A 123 -33.30 44.52 -68.44
N LYS A 124 -32.53 45.53 -67.94
CA LYS A 124 -32.90 46.94 -67.59
C LYS A 124 -33.93 47.13 -66.44
N ASN A 125 -33.78 48.04 -65.46
CA ASN A 125 -32.94 49.24 -65.25
C ASN A 125 -32.38 49.23 -63.81
N LYS A 126 -31.22 49.79 -63.46
CA LYS A 126 -30.87 51.24 -63.33
C LYS A 126 -31.79 52.08 -62.41
N LYS A 127 -32.08 51.59 -61.20
CA LYS A 127 -32.32 52.36 -59.95
C LYS A 127 -32.51 51.38 -58.79
N GLU A 128 -31.45 51.15 -57.99
CA GLU A 128 -31.43 50.48 -56.65
C GLU A 128 -29.96 50.12 -56.31
N LEU A 129 -29.11 51.14 -56.07
CA LEU A 129 -27.70 50.93 -55.70
C LEU A 129 -27.31 51.55 -54.34
N ASP A 130 -28.22 52.25 -53.67
CA ASP A 130 -27.93 52.97 -52.42
C ASP A 130 -28.45 52.26 -51.15
N ASP A 131 -29.62 51.60 -51.18
CA ASP A 131 -30.16 50.87 -50.01
C ASP A 131 -29.38 49.59 -49.63
N ALA A 132 -28.46 49.16 -50.48
CA ALA A 132 -27.50 48.09 -50.17
C ALA A 132 -26.38 48.52 -49.20
N ARG A 133 -26.25 49.82 -48.87
CA ARG A 133 -25.23 50.33 -47.93
C ARG A 133 -25.78 50.71 -46.55
N SER A 134 -27.07 51.02 -46.44
CA SER A 134 -27.74 51.40 -45.19
C SER A 134 -28.04 50.21 -44.26
N SER A 135 -28.04 49.00 -44.82
CA SER A 135 -28.52 47.76 -44.19
C SER A 135 -27.39 46.89 -43.61
N SER A 136 -26.22 46.84 -44.27
CA SER A 136 -25.08 46.00 -43.86
C SER A 136 -24.50 46.35 -42.49
N GLY A 137 -24.31 47.65 -42.19
CA GLY A 137 -23.74 48.07 -40.90
C GLY A 137 -24.56 47.58 -39.69
N LYS A 138 -25.89 47.47 -39.83
CA LYS A 138 -26.78 46.97 -38.77
C LYS A 138 -26.81 45.44 -38.68
N SER A 139 -26.53 44.69 -39.76
CA SER A 139 -26.32 43.24 -39.66
C SER A 139 -24.97 42.92 -39.04
N ASP A 140 -23.90 43.59 -39.46
CA ASP A 140 -22.53 43.31 -39.03
C ASP A 140 -22.34 43.56 -37.53
N GLN A 141 -22.90 44.67 -37.02
CA GLN A 141 -22.84 45.00 -35.59
C GLN A 141 -23.72 44.07 -34.73
N LYS A 142 -24.79 43.50 -35.31
CA LYS A 142 -25.64 42.47 -34.69
C LYS A 142 -25.02 41.06 -34.79
N GLN A 143 -24.08 40.83 -35.71
CA GLN A 143 -23.24 39.64 -35.75
C GLN A 143 -22.09 39.73 -34.76
N LYS A 144 -21.35 40.85 -34.68
CA LYS A 144 -20.28 41.07 -33.69
C LYS A 144 -20.77 40.87 -32.25
N THR A 145 -21.83 41.57 -31.86
CA THR A 145 -22.43 41.42 -30.51
C THR A 145 -23.00 40.02 -30.22
N LYS A 146 -23.18 39.18 -31.25
CA LYS A 146 -23.58 37.79 -31.12
C LYS A 146 -22.38 36.83 -31.08
N SER A 147 -21.29 37.11 -31.81
CA SER A 147 -20.03 36.36 -31.70
C SER A 147 -19.34 36.64 -30.36
N GLU A 148 -19.29 37.89 -29.90
CA GLU A 148 -18.77 38.29 -28.58
C GLU A 148 -19.46 37.51 -27.44
N LYS A 149 -20.80 37.43 -27.47
CA LYS A 149 -21.58 36.64 -26.51
C LYS A 149 -21.39 35.14 -26.65
N MET A 150 -21.10 34.63 -27.85
CA MET A 150 -20.81 33.22 -28.07
C MET A 150 -19.41 32.85 -27.59
N GLU A 151 -18.43 33.74 -27.77
CA GLU A 151 -17.06 33.62 -27.29
C GLU A 151 -16.98 33.70 -25.76
N GLN A 152 -17.66 34.69 -25.15
CA GLN A 152 -17.85 34.76 -23.69
C GLN A 152 -18.47 33.47 -23.14
N ARG A 153 -19.46 32.90 -23.83
CA ARG A 153 -20.12 31.66 -23.43
C ARG A 153 -19.24 30.42 -23.63
N MET A 154 -18.33 30.40 -24.61
CA MET A 154 -17.31 29.34 -24.73
C MET A 154 -16.25 29.47 -23.64
N LYS A 155 -15.69 30.67 -23.42
CA LYS A 155 -14.73 30.92 -22.33
C LYS A 155 -15.29 30.56 -20.95
N TYR A 156 -16.56 30.88 -20.69
CA TYR A 156 -17.25 30.45 -19.47
C TYR A 156 -17.47 28.93 -19.41
N ALA A 157 -17.80 28.27 -20.53
CA ALA A 157 -17.93 26.82 -20.57
C ALA A 157 -16.59 26.08 -20.42
N GLU A 158 -15.50 26.66 -20.91
CA GLU A 158 -14.13 26.16 -20.74
C GLU A 158 -13.68 26.33 -19.29
N PHE A 159 -13.85 27.52 -18.69
CA PHE A 159 -13.60 27.76 -17.27
C PHE A 159 -14.42 26.81 -16.37
N VAL A 160 -15.72 26.65 -16.63
CA VAL A 160 -16.57 25.71 -15.87
C VAL A 160 -16.13 24.25 -16.06
N LYS A 161 -15.66 23.87 -17.26
CA LYS A 161 -15.16 22.51 -17.53
C LYS A 161 -13.83 22.24 -16.80
N GLU A 162 -12.93 23.23 -16.78
CA GLU A 162 -11.64 23.18 -16.11
C GLU A 162 -11.80 23.21 -14.58
N TRP A 163 -12.68 24.06 -14.06
CA TRP A 163 -13.07 24.09 -12.65
C TRP A 163 -13.63 22.74 -12.16
N ASN A 164 -14.43 22.07 -13.00
CA ASN A 164 -14.99 20.74 -12.73
C ASN A 164 -14.05 19.57 -13.06
N MET A 165 -12.80 19.82 -13.50
CA MET A 165 -11.80 18.75 -13.55
C MET A 165 -11.42 18.35 -12.12
N LYS A 166 -11.23 17.04 -11.92
CA LYS A 166 -10.69 16.50 -10.67
C LYS A 166 -9.21 16.86 -10.57
N ARG A 167 -8.95 17.98 -9.92
CA ARG A 167 -7.65 18.40 -9.38
C ARG A 167 -7.31 17.56 -8.15
N GLU A 168 -6.03 17.44 -7.82
CA GLU A 168 -5.61 17.00 -6.48
C GLU A 168 -5.80 18.17 -5.49
N ASP A 169 -6.02 17.86 -4.21
CA ASP A 169 -6.41 18.87 -3.20
C ASP A 169 -5.35 19.97 -3.02
N LEU A 170 -4.08 19.61 -3.25
CA LEU A 170 -2.91 20.51 -3.25
C LEU A 170 -2.82 21.42 -4.49
N GLU A 171 -3.66 21.22 -5.51
CA GLU A 171 -3.78 22.06 -6.71
C GLU A 171 -4.94 23.08 -6.60
N CYS A 172 -5.59 23.17 -5.43
CA CYS A 172 -6.69 24.11 -5.17
C CYS A 172 -6.15 25.45 -4.64
N GLU A 173 -6.48 26.54 -5.34
CA GLU A 173 -6.06 27.91 -4.97
C GLU A 173 -6.79 28.47 -3.73
N ASP A 174 -7.87 27.82 -3.29
CA ASP A 174 -8.71 28.23 -2.15
C ASP A 174 -8.48 27.39 -0.88
N LEU A 175 -7.35 26.67 -0.80
CA LEU A 175 -6.87 26.00 0.41
C LEU A 175 -6.85 26.96 1.61
N LYS A 176 -7.30 26.45 2.76
CA LYS A 176 -7.30 27.13 4.04
C LYS A 176 -6.63 26.24 5.07
N ASP A 177 -5.92 26.87 6.01
CA ASP A 177 -5.44 26.17 7.19
C ASP A 177 -6.60 25.44 7.88
N MET A 178 -6.37 24.20 8.31
CA MET A 178 -7.36 23.49 9.11
C MET A 178 -7.61 24.26 10.41
N PRO A 179 -8.86 24.31 10.92
CA PRO A 179 -9.14 24.95 12.20
C PRO A 179 -8.29 24.30 13.29
N ALA A 180 -7.71 25.12 14.17
CA ALA A 180 -6.94 24.63 15.30
C ALA A 180 -7.80 23.66 16.14
N ALA A 181 -7.26 22.48 16.42
CA ALA A 181 -7.95 21.47 17.21
C ALA A 181 -8.26 22.02 18.61
N ILE A 182 -9.52 21.92 19.04
CA ILE A 182 -9.94 22.30 20.39
C ILE A 182 -9.41 21.22 21.36
N PRO A 183 -8.61 21.57 22.37
CA PRO A 183 -8.13 20.60 23.36
C PRO A 183 -9.30 19.95 24.11
N VAL A 184 -9.16 18.66 24.39
CA VAL A 184 -10.09 17.91 25.25
C VAL A 184 -9.78 18.26 26.71
N GLU A 185 -10.81 18.57 27.49
CA GLU A 185 -10.68 18.80 28.94
C GLU A 185 -10.52 17.45 29.66
N CYS A 186 -9.28 17.09 29.98
CA CYS A 186 -8.91 15.83 30.63
C CYS A 186 -7.63 16.00 31.48
N ARG A 187 -7.31 15.01 32.33
CA ARG A 187 -6.04 14.99 33.11
C ARG A 187 -4.84 14.61 32.22
N LEU A 188 -5.09 13.85 31.16
CA LEU A 188 -4.08 13.41 30.20
C LEU A 188 -3.55 14.61 29.37
N PRO A 189 -2.22 14.76 29.20
CA PRO A 189 -1.68 15.74 28.25
C PRO A 189 -2.21 15.46 26.84
N ASN A 190 -2.78 16.49 26.20
CA ASN A 190 -3.52 16.34 24.94
C ASN A 190 -2.69 15.79 23.77
N GLU A 191 -1.36 15.92 23.82
CA GLU A 191 -0.42 15.29 22.89
C GLU A 191 -0.57 13.75 22.82
N TYR A 192 -0.98 13.11 23.91
CA TYR A 192 -1.19 11.65 23.98
C TYR A 192 -2.64 11.21 23.70
N PHE A 193 -3.58 12.14 23.53
CA PHE A 193 -5.00 11.79 23.40
C PHE A 193 -5.26 10.90 22.17
N GLY A 194 -4.58 11.18 21.04
CA GLY A 194 -4.69 10.38 19.82
C GLY A 194 -4.19 8.94 19.98
N ASP A 195 -3.05 8.74 20.66
CA ASP A 195 -2.52 7.41 20.97
C ASP A 195 -3.48 6.62 21.87
N VAL A 196 -4.02 7.26 22.92
CA VAL A 196 -4.97 6.60 23.84
C VAL A 196 -6.26 6.20 23.13
N VAL A 197 -6.83 7.07 22.28
CA VAL A 197 -8.01 6.73 21.48
C VAL A 197 -7.71 5.59 20.48
N MET A 198 -6.52 5.55 19.89
CA MET A 198 -6.10 4.45 19.02
C MET A 198 -5.97 3.12 19.77
N ILE A 199 -5.41 3.12 20.99
CA ILE A 199 -5.34 1.93 21.85
C ILE A 199 -6.74 1.49 22.29
N MET A 200 -7.63 2.42 22.63
CA MET A 200 -9.04 2.12 22.95
C MET A 200 -9.80 1.53 21.75
N GLU A 201 -9.60 2.05 20.55
CA GLU A 201 -10.23 1.51 19.33
C GLU A 201 -9.68 0.12 18.98
N PHE A 202 -8.40 -0.18 19.24
CA PHE A 202 -7.88 -1.55 19.16
C PHE A 202 -8.65 -2.48 20.12
N PHE A 203 -8.79 -2.11 21.39
CA PHE A 203 -9.56 -2.91 22.35
C PHE A 203 -11.03 -3.05 21.95
N HIS A 204 -11.65 -1.99 21.39
CA HIS A 204 -13.01 -2.05 20.89
C HIS A 204 -13.15 -2.98 19.68
N ALA A 205 -12.33 -2.80 18.64
CA ALA A 205 -12.41 -3.55 17.39
C ALA A 205 -12.16 -5.06 17.60
N PHE A 206 -11.15 -5.41 18.40
CA PHE A 206 -10.73 -6.80 18.61
C PHE A 206 -11.36 -7.48 19.85
N ARG A 207 -12.35 -6.85 20.50
CA ARG A 207 -13.13 -7.34 21.67
C ARG A 207 -13.80 -8.72 21.56
N LYS A 208 -13.72 -9.38 20.40
CA LYS A 208 -14.21 -10.74 20.16
C LYS A 208 -13.13 -11.81 20.29
N VAL A 209 -11.86 -11.41 20.24
CA VAL A 209 -10.68 -12.28 20.38
C VAL A 209 -9.91 -11.94 21.65
N LEU A 210 -9.84 -10.65 22.00
CA LEU A 210 -9.30 -10.19 23.27
C LEU A 210 -10.27 -10.52 24.42
N PRO A 211 -9.81 -11.11 25.55
CA PRO A 211 -10.62 -11.43 26.73
C PRO A 211 -10.93 -10.18 27.58
N VAL A 212 -11.35 -9.08 26.94
CA VAL A 212 -11.49 -7.76 27.58
C VAL A 212 -12.46 -7.80 28.76
N LYS A 213 -13.51 -8.63 28.70
CA LYS A 213 -14.51 -8.73 29.77
C LYS A 213 -14.01 -9.41 31.04
N ASP A 214 -12.99 -10.24 30.93
CA ASP A 214 -12.52 -11.06 32.05
C ASP A 214 -11.60 -10.25 32.98
N PHE A 215 -10.90 -9.25 32.41
CA PHE A 215 -10.16 -8.21 33.13
C PHE A 215 -11.03 -6.96 33.41
N PHE A 216 -11.87 -6.55 32.44
CA PHE A 216 -12.65 -5.32 32.47
C PHE A 216 -14.12 -5.60 32.09
N PRO A 217 -14.98 -6.00 33.05
CA PRO A 217 -16.38 -6.38 32.77
C PRO A 217 -17.21 -5.31 32.04
N ASN A 218 -16.91 -4.03 32.28
CA ASN A 218 -17.55 -2.87 31.66
C ASN A 218 -16.82 -2.36 30.40
N GLY A 219 -15.77 -3.04 29.96
CA GLY A 219 -14.83 -2.56 28.94
C GLY A 219 -13.84 -1.53 29.48
N ILE A 220 -13.09 -0.92 28.55
CA ILE A 220 -12.01 0.04 28.82
C ILE A 220 -12.50 1.45 28.40
N PRO A 221 -13.09 2.25 29.31
CA PRO A 221 -13.44 3.65 29.05
C PRO A 221 -12.21 4.57 29.11
N PHE A 222 -12.35 5.81 28.63
CA PHE A 222 -11.26 6.79 28.62
C PHE A 222 -10.72 7.06 30.03
N ASP A 223 -11.59 7.26 31.02
CA ASP A 223 -11.22 7.54 32.42
C ASP A 223 -10.34 6.43 33.03
N LEU A 224 -10.52 5.18 32.58
CA LEU A 224 -9.72 4.02 33.02
C LEU A 224 -8.34 4.00 32.34
N MET A 225 -8.25 4.39 31.06
CA MET A 225 -6.97 4.60 30.37
C MET A 225 -6.19 5.79 30.95
N GLU A 226 -6.88 6.88 31.25
CA GLU A 226 -6.31 8.06 31.89
C GLU A 226 -5.72 7.72 33.26
N ARG A 227 -6.49 7.01 34.10
CA ARG A 227 -6.01 6.46 35.38
C ARG A 227 -4.81 5.52 35.18
N ALA A 228 -4.86 4.58 34.24
CA ALA A 228 -3.76 3.65 33.98
C ALA A 228 -2.44 4.36 33.62
N LEU A 229 -2.51 5.42 32.81
CA LEU A 229 -1.33 6.14 32.36
C LEU A 229 -0.79 7.11 33.43
N ILE A 230 -1.68 7.83 34.13
CA ILE A 230 -1.28 8.88 35.09
C ILE A 230 -1.00 8.31 36.49
N ASP A 231 -1.89 7.46 37.01
CA ASP A 231 -1.85 7.04 38.40
C ASP A 231 -0.91 5.84 38.61
N LYS A 232 -0.06 5.92 39.64
CA LYS A 232 1.04 4.98 39.90
C LYS A 232 0.60 3.78 40.73
N GLU A 233 -0.43 3.08 40.26
CA GLU A 233 -1.05 1.96 40.97
C GLU A 233 -0.38 0.62 40.63
N ILE A 234 0.26 -0.02 41.62
CA ILE A 234 0.92 -1.35 41.43
C ILE A 234 -0.11 -2.44 41.12
N ALA A 235 -1.27 -2.40 41.80
CA ALA A 235 -2.44 -3.22 41.51
C ALA A 235 -3.56 -2.30 41.00
N GLY A 236 -3.46 -1.94 39.72
CA GLY A 236 -4.39 -1.04 39.04
C GLY A 236 -4.39 -1.27 37.52
N PRO A 237 -5.26 -0.55 36.79
CA PRO A 237 -5.71 -0.94 35.45
C PRO A 237 -4.57 -1.02 34.41
N PHE A 238 -3.44 -0.34 34.63
CA PHE A 238 -2.28 -0.46 33.75
C PHE A 238 -1.63 -1.84 33.79
N CYS A 239 -1.42 -2.39 34.99
CA CYS A 239 -0.94 -3.76 35.15
C CYS A 239 -1.94 -4.75 34.56
N ASP A 240 -3.24 -4.51 34.70
CA ASP A 240 -4.29 -5.39 34.18
C ASP A 240 -4.38 -5.36 32.65
N ILE A 241 -4.19 -4.19 32.03
CA ILE A 241 -4.02 -4.05 30.57
C ILE A 241 -2.77 -4.81 30.09
N LEU A 242 -1.64 -4.69 30.80
CA LEU A 242 -0.41 -5.39 30.44
C LEU A 242 -0.53 -6.91 30.60
N GLN A 243 -1.20 -7.38 31.67
CA GLN A 243 -1.52 -8.81 31.87
C GLN A 243 -2.36 -9.34 30.72
N LEU A 244 -3.47 -8.67 30.36
CA LEU A 244 -4.33 -9.04 29.22
C LEU A 244 -3.52 -9.16 27.92
N LEU A 245 -2.75 -8.12 27.58
CA LEU A 245 -1.99 -8.07 26.33
C LEU A 245 -0.91 -9.16 26.26
N LEU A 246 -0.19 -9.41 27.35
CA LEU A 246 0.84 -10.46 27.40
C LEU A 246 0.24 -11.87 27.36
N THR A 247 -0.88 -12.13 28.06
CA THR A 247 -1.62 -13.40 27.98
C THR A 247 -2.02 -13.69 26.53
N VAL A 248 -2.68 -12.73 25.86
CA VAL A 248 -3.08 -12.88 24.45
C VAL A 248 -1.87 -13.13 23.54
N ILE A 249 -0.75 -12.43 23.76
CA ILE A 249 0.49 -12.67 23.00
C ILE A 249 1.00 -14.10 23.19
N PHE A 250 0.99 -14.62 24.41
CA PHE A 250 1.46 -15.97 24.71
C PHE A 250 0.52 -17.05 24.15
N GLU A 251 -0.80 -16.88 24.25
CA GLU A 251 -1.81 -17.75 23.64
C GLU A 251 -1.64 -17.82 22.12
N LEU A 252 -1.50 -16.66 21.46
CA LEU A 252 -1.29 -16.59 20.01
C LEU A 252 0.07 -17.18 19.59
N GLN A 253 1.13 -17.08 20.42
CA GLN A 253 2.41 -17.75 20.16
C GLN A 253 2.31 -19.28 20.28
N GLU A 254 1.51 -19.78 21.22
CA GLU A 254 1.24 -21.21 21.36
C GLU A 254 0.42 -21.73 20.18
N GLN A 255 -0.66 -21.04 19.80
CA GLN A 255 -1.48 -21.39 18.63
C GLN A 255 -0.64 -21.53 17.34
N GLU A 256 0.21 -20.55 17.01
CA GLU A 256 1.08 -20.66 15.82
C GLU A 256 2.10 -21.80 15.92
N SER A 257 2.55 -22.11 17.14
CA SER A 257 3.47 -23.22 17.41
C SER A 257 2.78 -24.57 17.22
N GLU A 258 1.49 -24.67 17.54
CA GLU A 258 0.60 -25.82 17.31
C GLU A 258 0.34 -26.01 15.80
N GLU A 259 -0.17 -24.99 15.11
CA GLU A 259 -0.47 -25.04 13.66
C GLU A 259 0.78 -25.36 12.81
N THR A 260 1.98 -25.01 13.30
CA THR A 260 3.26 -25.37 12.69
C THR A 260 3.64 -26.86 12.84
N LYS A 261 3.11 -27.58 13.84
CA LYS A 261 3.31 -29.04 14.02
C LYS A 261 2.53 -29.82 12.96
N ASP A 262 1.26 -29.45 12.78
CA ASP A 262 0.30 -30.22 11.97
C ASP A 262 0.48 -30.02 10.46
N ASN A 263 1.08 -28.90 10.04
CA ASN A 263 1.37 -28.61 8.64
C ASN A 263 2.70 -29.24 8.17
N ASP A 264 2.70 -29.94 7.03
CA ASP A 264 3.93 -30.43 6.39
C ASP A 264 4.67 -29.32 5.61
N ILE A 265 5.23 -28.37 6.36
CA ILE A 265 5.95 -27.20 5.84
C ILE A 265 7.30 -27.61 5.28
N LYS A 266 7.33 -27.91 3.97
CA LYS A 266 8.57 -28.13 3.21
C LYS A 266 9.34 -26.81 3.10
N LEU A 267 10.62 -26.80 3.45
CA LEU A 267 11.48 -25.61 3.31
C LEU A 267 11.57 -25.15 1.84
N THR A 268 11.64 -23.84 1.61
CA THR A 268 11.99 -23.28 0.29
C THR A 268 13.49 -22.99 0.27
N PRO A 269 14.30 -23.65 -0.58
CA PRO A 269 15.72 -23.34 -0.71
C PRO A 269 15.94 -21.87 -1.11
N GLY A 270 16.86 -21.18 -0.45
CA GLY A 270 17.21 -19.78 -0.75
C GLY A 270 16.24 -18.72 -0.20
N LEU A 271 15.23 -19.09 0.60
CA LEU A 271 14.45 -18.08 1.34
C LEU A 271 15.23 -17.61 2.57
N ILE A 272 15.43 -16.30 2.69
CA ILE A 272 16.11 -15.67 3.83
C ILE A 272 15.07 -14.84 4.62
N PHE A 273 14.95 -15.18 5.91
CA PHE A 273 14.05 -14.58 6.91
C PHE A 273 14.77 -13.57 7.83
N GLU A 274 16.04 -13.29 7.56
CA GLU A 274 16.86 -12.34 8.29
C GLU A 274 17.18 -11.16 7.35
N ARG A 275 16.69 -9.98 7.71
CA ARG A 275 16.85 -8.73 6.96
C ARG A 275 16.96 -7.58 7.96
N GLY A 276 17.59 -6.49 7.56
CA GLY A 276 17.88 -5.35 8.42
C GLY A 276 19.31 -4.86 8.23
N ASP A 277 19.66 -3.83 8.99
CA ASP A 277 21.03 -3.38 9.20
C ASP A 277 21.74 -4.22 10.28
N ASP A 278 23.05 -3.99 10.44
CA ASP A 278 23.87 -4.65 11.46
C ASP A 278 23.29 -4.51 12.87
N GLU A 279 22.63 -3.39 13.20
CA GLU A 279 22.08 -3.15 14.53
C GLU A 279 20.79 -3.94 14.77
N THR A 280 19.89 -3.98 13.80
CA THR A 280 18.71 -4.87 13.81
C THR A 280 19.14 -6.34 14.00
N LEU A 281 20.21 -6.76 13.29
CA LEU A 281 20.76 -8.12 13.41
C LEU A 281 21.41 -8.40 14.78
N ARG A 282 22.04 -7.40 15.42
CA ARG A 282 22.52 -7.49 16.82
C ARG A 282 21.36 -7.63 17.79
N ILE A 283 20.33 -6.80 17.69
CA ILE A 283 19.15 -6.85 18.56
C ILE A 283 18.46 -8.22 18.46
N MET A 284 18.30 -8.77 17.25
CA MET A 284 17.76 -10.13 17.05
C MET A 284 18.66 -11.23 17.65
N LYS A 285 19.99 -11.07 17.59
CA LYS A 285 20.94 -12.02 18.21
C LYS A 285 20.79 -12.00 19.74
N CYS A 286 20.79 -10.82 20.34
CA CYS A 286 20.57 -10.65 21.79
C CYS A 286 19.19 -11.18 22.22
N ALA A 287 18.14 -10.97 21.42
CA ALA A 287 16.81 -11.54 21.68
C ALA A 287 16.80 -13.08 21.65
N THR A 288 17.53 -13.68 20.71
CA THR A 288 17.69 -15.14 20.61
C THR A 288 18.49 -15.71 21.80
N GLU A 289 19.52 -14.99 22.25
CA GLU A 289 20.29 -15.33 23.45
C GLU A 289 19.44 -15.19 24.72
N MET A 290 18.53 -14.22 24.78
CA MET A 290 17.58 -14.07 25.89
C MET A 290 16.52 -15.19 25.93
N ASP A 291 15.96 -15.61 24.78
CA ASP A 291 15.03 -16.75 24.71
C ASP A 291 15.64 -18.04 25.30
N VAL A 292 16.94 -18.26 25.06
CA VAL A 292 17.71 -19.36 25.66
C VAL A 292 18.01 -19.09 27.14
N TRP A 293 18.33 -17.85 27.52
CA TRP A 293 18.61 -17.47 28.91
C TRP A 293 17.40 -17.70 29.82
N ILE A 294 16.20 -17.25 29.42
CA ILE A 294 14.96 -17.40 30.19
C ILE A 294 14.72 -18.88 30.52
N LYS A 295 14.74 -19.74 29.49
CA LYS A 295 14.50 -21.18 29.63
C LYS A 295 15.55 -21.88 30.49
N LYS A 296 16.81 -21.41 30.42
CA LYS A 296 17.92 -21.94 31.23
C LYS A 296 17.83 -21.51 32.70
N HIS A 297 17.41 -20.28 32.98
CA HIS A 297 17.47 -19.70 34.33
C HIS A 297 16.15 -19.80 35.12
N HIS A 298 15.00 -19.77 34.46
CA HIS A 298 13.69 -20.01 35.08
C HIS A 298 13.22 -21.47 34.96
N GLY A 299 13.87 -22.29 34.13
CA GLY A 299 13.49 -23.69 33.88
C GLY A 299 12.22 -23.87 33.02
N LEU A 300 11.57 -22.78 32.64
CA LEU A 300 10.28 -22.74 31.95
C LEU A 300 10.33 -21.84 30.71
N PRO A 301 9.45 -22.04 29.70
CA PRO A 301 9.15 -21.02 28.69
C PRO A 301 8.61 -19.74 29.33
N LEU A 302 8.83 -18.59 28.68
CA LEU A 302 8.34 -17.29 29.16
C LEU A 302 6.81 -17.28 29.37
N SER A 303 6.06 -17.93 28.48
CA SER A 303 4.60 -18.08 28.55
C SER A 303 4.09 -18.93 29.73
N GLN A 304 4.99 -19.52 30.52
CA GLN A 304 4.66 -20.35 31.69
C GLN A 304 5.18 -19.75 33.01
N LEU A 305 5.68 -18.51 33.01
CA LEU A 305 5.96 -17.76 34.24
C LEU A 305 4.65 -17.19 34.82
N SER A 306 4.58 -16.96 36.13
CA SER A 306 3.40 -16.29 36.71
C SER A 306 3.32 -14.85 36.19
N LEU A 307 2.11 -14.45 35.79
CA LEU A 307 1.82 -13.13 35.25
C LEU A 307 0.84 -12.44 36.20
N ASP A 308 1.40 -11.77 37.21
CA ASP A 308 0.68 -11.15 38.32
C ASP A 308 1.24 -9.75 38.61
N THR A 309 0.57 -8.94 39.43
CA THR A 309 0.96 -7.55 39.71
C THR A 309 2.34 -7.38 40.36
N SER A 310 2.94 -8.45 40.89
CA SER A 310 4.32 -8.43 41.40
C SER A 310 5.36 -8.82 40.36
N THR A 311 5.02 -9.69 39.40
CA THR A 311 5.95 -10.17 38.35
C THR A 311 5.84 -9.43 37.02
N ILE A 312 4.72 -8.75 36.76
CA ILE A 312 4.37 -8.14 35.46
C ILE A 312 5.48 -7.27 34.85
N THR A 313 6.22 -6.53 35.68
CA THR A 313 7.35 -5.69 35.24
C THR A 313 8.47 -6.52 34.63
N GLU A 314 8.86 -7.63 35.29
CA GLU A 314 9.94 -8.51 34.83
C GLU A 314 9.49 -9.38 33.65
N VAL A 315 8.27 -9.91 33.67
CA VAL A 315 7.75 -10.71 32.54
C VAL A 315 7.62 -9.84 31.28
N LEU A 316 7.18 -8.59 31.40
CA LEU A 316 7.21 -7.61 30.31
C LEU A 316 8.65 -7.34 29.83
N ARG A 317 9.59 -7.10 30.73
CA ARG A 317 10.99 -6.83 30.38
C ARG A 317 11.61 -8.00 29.61
N LEU A 318 11.41 -9.22 30.09
CA LEU A 318 11.88 -10.45 29.45
C LEU A 318 11.21 -10.65 28.08
N HIS A 319 9.90 -10.41 27.97
CA HIS A 319 9.16 -10.46 26.70
C HIS A 319 9.70 -9.47 25.67
N LEU A 320 9.88 -8.20 26.05
CA LEU A 320 10.44 -7.19 25.15
C LEU A 320 11.87 -7.55 24.76
N LEU A 321 12.70 -8.06 25.68
CA LEU A 321 14.06 -8.52 25.39
C LEU A 321 14.09 -9.70 24.40
N CYS A 322 13.29 -10.76 24.59
CA CYS A 322 13.30 -11.94 23.72
C CYS A 322 12.43 -11.82 22.45
N SER A 323 11.54 -10.83 22.35
CA SER A 323 10.77 -10.56 21.12
C SER A 323 11.70 -10.28 19.92
N GLY A 324 11.32 -10.72 18.73
CA GLY A 324 12.20 -10.78 17.55
C GLY A 324 13.30 -11.85 17.60
N ALA A 325 13.29 -12.77 18.58
CA ALA A 325 14.18 -13.92 18.57
C ALA A 325 14.05 -14.76 17.28
N LYS A 326 15.17 -15.39 16.89
CA LYS A 326 15.19 -16.34 15.76
C LYS A 326 14.49 -17.63 16.18
N ALA A 327 13.43 -18.01 15.49
CA ALA A 327 12.76 -19.26 15.75
C ALA A 327 13.69 -20.46 15.41
N ASN A 328 14.09 -21.21 16.44
CA ASN A 328 14.97 -22.39 16.34
C ASN A 328 14.46 -23.49 15.36
N LYS A 329 13.19 -23.41 14.95
CA LYS A 329 12.58 -24.26 13.92
C LYS A 329 12.41 -23.44 12.63
N SER A 330 13.21 -23.72 11.59
CA SER A 330 13.03 -23.06 10.27
C SER A 330 11.64 -23.31 9.65
N LYS A 331 10.94 -24.40 10.03
CA LYS A 331 9.51 -24.59 9.74
C LYS A 331 8.62 -23.44 10.28
N LEU A 332 8.85 -22.98 11.52
CA LEU A 332 8.06 -21.91 12.15
C LEU A 332 8.35 -20.54 11.53
N SER A 333 9.62 -20.22 11.23
CA SER A 333 9.97 -19.00 10.49
C SER A 333 9.29 -18.98 9.12
N LYS A 334 9.28 -20.12 8.42
CA LYS A 334 8.56 -20.25 7.15
C LYS A 334 7.04 -20.17 7.32
N TRP A 335 6.46 -20.79 8.35
CA TRP A 335 5.02 -20.70 8.62
C TRP A 335 4.59 -19.24 8.80
N ARG A 336 5.25 -18.52 9.73
CA ARG A 336 4.97 -17.11 10.02
C ARG A 336 5.07 -16.25 8.77
N TYR A 337 6.14 -16.42 7.98
CA TYR A 337 6.31 -15.71 6.72
C TYR A 337 5.19 -15.97 5.70
N GLN A 338 4.57 -17.15 5.71
CA GLN A 338 3.45 -17.47 4.83
C GLN A 338 2.11 -16.96 5.40
N SER A 339 1.75 -17.36 6.62
CA SER A 339 0.43 -17.08 7.22
C SER A 339 0.27 -15.62 7.63
N ARG A 340 1.33 -14.98 8.15
CA ARG A 340 1.34 -13.52 8.40
C ARG A 340 1.69 -12.72 7.14
N GLY A 341 1.77 -13.35 5.97
CA GLY A 341 1.92 -12.70 4.66
C GLY A 341 3.15 -11.82 4.49
N GLY A 342 4.33 -12.34 4.83
CA GLY A 342 5.65 -11.70 4.61
C GLY A 342 6.49 -11.46 5.87
N TYR A 343 5.88 -11.58 7.06
CA TYR A 343 6.51 -11.27 8.35
C TYR A 343 7.79 -12.08 8.63
N CYS A 344 8.84 -11.36 9.03
CA CYS A 344 10.14 -11.86 9.46
C CYS A 344 10.39 -11.46 10.93
N SER A 345 11.31 -12.13 11.65
CA SER A 345 11.60 -11.79 13.06
C SER A 345 12.18 -10.37 13.26
N ASN A 346 12.63 -9.70 12.19
CA ASN A 346 13.06 -8.30 12.22
C ASN A 346 11.90 -7.29 12.09
N ASP A 347 10.70 -7.75 11.72
CA ASP A 347 9.50 -6.91 11.54
C ASP A 347 8.69 -6.79 12.86
N ASP A 348 9.25 -7.29 13.96
CA ASP A 348 8.64 -7.32 15.29
C ASP A 348 8.69 -5.93 15.96
N PRO A 349 7.55 -5.34 16.38
CA PRO A 349 7.52 -4.01 17.00
C PRO A 349 8.44 -3.85 18.21
N ALA A 350 8.74 -4.91 18.96
CA ALA A 350 9.68 -4.83 20.07
C ALA A 350 11.15 -4.73 19.62
N VAL A 351 11.49 -5.17 18.40
CA VAL A 351 12.82 -4.93 17.80
C VAL A 351 12.99 -3.45 17.47
N MET A 352 11.94 -2.80 16.95
CA MET A 352 11.92 -1.34 16.79
C MET A 352 11.99 -0.63 18.15
N LEU A 353 11.18 -1.03 19.14
CA LEU A 353 11.21 -0.45 20.49
C LEU A 353 12.60 -0.55 21.13
N LYS A 354 13.29 -1.69 20.98
CA LYS A 354 14.67 -1.87 21.48
C LYS A 354 15.73 -1.03 20.75
N ARG A 355 15.53 -0.73 19.46
CA ARG A 355 16.44 0.11 18.67
C ARG A 355 16.22 1.59 18.98
N ASP A 356 14.96 2.01 19.05
CA ASP A 356 14.57 3.41 19.03
C ASP A 356 14.33 3.98 20.46
N ASN A 357 13.99 3.13 21.44
CA ASN A 357 13.63 3.49 22.82
C ASN A 357 14.25 2.53 23.87
N PHE A 358 15.55 2.21 23.75
CA PHE A 358 16.22 1.24 24.64
C PHE A 358 16.13 1.59 26.14
N HIS A 359 16.00 2.87 26.50
CA HIS A 359 15.86 3.33 27.89
C HIS A 359 14.64 2.75 28.61
N ILE A 360 13.59 2.33 27.88
CA ILE A 360 12.44 1.62 28.46
C ILE A 360 12.89 0.28 29.07
N ILE A 361 13.76 -0.46 28.39
CA ILE A 361 14.28 -1.76 28.83
C ILE A 361 15.19 -1.62 30.05
N ASP A 362 16.01 -0.56 30.07
CA ASP A 362 16.90 -0.24 31.19
C ASP A 362 16.11 0.19 32.44
N ASN A 363 15.11 1.09 32.27
CA ASN A 363 14.20 1.47 33.36
C ASN A 363 13.44 0.26 33.93
N LEU A 364 12.89 -0.61 33.08
CA LEU A 364 12.20 -1.84 33.49
C LEU A 364 13.10 -2.80 34.30
N SER A 365 14.43 -2.74 34.14
CA SER A 365 15.34 -3.58 34.92
C SER A 365 15.60 -3.08 36.35
N ASN A 366 15.22 -1.82 36.64
CA ASN A 366 15.53 -1.14 37.91
C ASN A 366 14.29 -0.53 38.61
N ARG A 367 13.12 -0.50 37.95
CA ARG A 367 11.90 0.22 38.41
C ARG A 367 10.64 -0.55 38.02
N ASN A 368 9.56 -0.35 38.79
CA ASN A 368 8.25 -0.91 38.46
C ASN A 368 7.69 -0.27 37.18
N VAL A 369 6.94 -1.05 36.38
CA VAL A 369 6.33 -0.58 35.12
C VAL A 369 5.39 0.62 35.31
N CYS A 370 4.73 0.74 36.46
CA CYS A 370 3.85 1.86 36.78
C CYS A 370 4.60 3.18 37.05
N ASP A 371 5.92 3.12 37.30
CA ASP A 371 6.74 4.31 37.55
C ASP A 371 7.23 5.03 36.28
N LEU A 372 7.10 4.39 35.12
CA LEU A 372 7.50 4.90 33.81
C LEU A 372 6.72 6.17 33.39
N THR A 373 7.24 6.92 32.41
CA THR A 373 6.55 8.11 31.90
C THR A 373 5.31 7.74 31.09
N ILE A 374 4.36 8.67 30.94
CA ILE A 374 3.15 8.47 30.12
C ILE A 374 3.52 8.03 28.70
N LYS A 375 4.59 8.62 28.12
CA LYS A 375 5.11 8.24 26.81
C LYS A 375 5.66 6.81 26.78
N ASP A 376 6.53 6.44 27.73
CA ASP A 376 7.06 5.06 27.81
C ASP A 376 5.94 4.02 27.97
N LYS A 377 4.93 4.33 28.81
CA LYS A 377 3.74 3.48 28.99
C LYS A 377 2.98 3.31 27.68
N ILE A 378 2.75 4.39 26.94
CA ILE A 378 2.08 4.37 25.63
C ILE A 378 2.90 3.59 24.60
N ASP A 379 4.22 3.75 24.57
CA ASP A 379 5.08 3.04 23.60
C ASP A 379 5.17 1.54 23.91
N ILE A 380 5.11 1.14 25.19
CA ILE A 380 4.89 -0.26 25.58
C ILE A 380 3.54 -0.77 25.07
N LEU A 381 2.44 -0.04 25.32
CA LEU A 381 1.11 -0.46 24.88
C LEU A 381 1.04 -0.56 23.35
N ASN A 382 1.49 0.46 22.62
CA ASN A 382 1.61 0.47 21.16
C ASN A 382 2.50 -0.67 20.65
N CYS A 383 3.59 -1.02 21.33
CA CYS A 383 4.40 -2.18 20.97
C CYS A 383 3.60 -3.50 21.09
N LEU A 384 2.90 -3.72 22.20
CA LEU A 384 2.14 -4.94 22.44
C LEU A 384 0.90 -5.06 21.55
N THR A 385 0.14 -3.98 21.34
CA THR A 385 -1.02 -3.99 20.42
C THR A 385 -0.59 -4.23 18.97
N ASN A 386 0.48 -3.57 18.51
CA ASN A 386 1.02 -3.84 17.17
C ASN A 386 1.59 -5.26 17.06
N GLN A 387 2.22 -5.81 18.11
CA GLN A 387 2.62 -7.22 18.11
C GLN A 387 1.40 -8.13 17.89
N ILE A 388 0.31 -7.93 18.64
CA ILE A 388 -0.94 -8.70 18.52
C ILE A 388 -1.53 -8.60 17.10
N LEU A 389 -1.52 -7.42 16.48
CA LEU A 389 -1.98 -7.21 15.10
C LEU A 389 -1.18 -7.95 14.03
N THR A 390 0.02 -8.47 14.34
CA THR A 390 0.85 -9.22 13.36
C THR A 390 0.56 -10.71 13.31
N TYR A 391 -0.26 -11.28 14.20
CA TYR A 391 -0.58 -12.72 14.22
C TYR A 391 -1.62 -13.08 13.15
N ALA A 392 -1.53 -14.30 12.59
CA ALA A 392 -2.29 -14.71 11.41
C ALA A 392 -3.82 -14.62 11.61
N SER A 393 -4.34 -15.09 12.76
CA SER A 393 -5.77 -15.08 13.08
C SER A 393 -6.38 -13.67 13.12
N LEU A 394 -5.62 -12.66 13.57
CA LEU A 394 -6.07 -11.27 13.57
C LEU A 394 -5.91 -10.60 12.21
N ARG A 395 -4.86 -10.97 11.46
CA ARG A 395 -4.71 -10.57 10.06
C ARG A 395 -5.90 -11.03 9.22
N ASP A 396 -6.35 -12.27 9.38
CA ASP A 396 -7.51 -12.81 8.67
C ASP A 396 -8.80 -12.02 8.98
N ILE A 397 -9.01 -11.62 10.24
CA ILE A 397 -10.14 -10.76 10.66
C ILE A 397 -10.05 -9.38 9.99
N ILE A 398 -8.86 -8.80 9.87
CA ILE A 398 -8.64 -7.52 9.20
C ILE A 398 -8.90 -7.64 7.69
N GLU A 399 -8.43 -8.71 7.04
CA GLU A 399 -8.64 -8.95 5.60
C GLU A 399 -10.12 -9.22 5.29
N GLU A 400 -10.82 -10.00 6.12
CA GLU A 400 -12.27 -10.25 6.01
C GLU A 400 -13.08 -8.97 6.25
N GLY A 401 -12.72 -8.16 7.25
CA GLY A 401 -13.31 -6.85 7.51
C GLY A 401 -13.12 -5.88 6.34
N CYS A 402 -11.93 -5.85 5.75
CA CYS A 402 -11.63 -5.07 4.55
C CYS A 402 -12.43 -5.54 3.32
N GLU A 403 -12.68 -6.84 3.18
CA GLU A 403 -13.51 -7.41 2.11
C GLU A 403 -14.99 -6.99 2.28
N LYS A 404 -15.56 -7.20 3.48
CA LYS A 404 -16.93 -6.76 3.82
C LYS A 404 -17.10 -5.25 3.60
N ALA A 405 -16.15 -4.44 4.03
CA ALA A 405 -16.18 -2.99 3.81
C ALA A 405 -16.12 -2.61 2.31
N ARG A 406 -15.41 -3.36 1.47
CA ARG A 406 -15.38 -3.14 0.01
C ARG A 406 -16.69 -3.55 -0.66
N GLN A 407 -17.33 -4.61 -0.21
CA GLN A 407 -18.64 -5.09 -0.68
C GLN A 407 -19.76 -4.10 -0.33
N ILE A 408 -19.90 -3.73 0.94
CA ILE A 408 -20.90 -2.74 1.41
C ILE A 408 -20.70 -1.37 0.72
N ARG A 409 -19.45 -0.94 0.50
CA ARG A 409 -19.17 0.28 -0.28
C ARG A 409 -19.55 0.17 -1.76
N ALA A 410 -19.59 -1.03 -2.34
CA ALA A 410 -20.07 -1.25 -3.71
C ALA A 410 -21.61 -1.24 -3.77
N GLU A 411 -22.27 -1.91 -2.82
CA GLU A 411 -23.72 -1.91 -2.66
C GLU A 411 -24.27 -0.49 -2.45
N LEU A 412 -23.67 0.28 -1.54
CA LEU A 412 -24.01 1.69 -1.30
C LEU A 412 -23.89 2.55 -2.58
N ARG A 413 -22.90 2.27 -3.44
CA ARG A 413 -22.77 2.96 -4.75
C ARG A 413 -23.82 2.51 -5.76
N SER A 414 -24.30 1.26 -5.71
CA SER A 414 -25.39 0.81 -6.59
C SER A 414 -26.76 1.34 -6.16
N VAL A 415 -27.02 1.47 -4.86
CA VAL A 415 -28.25 2.09 -4.35
C VAL A 415 -28.31 3.57 -4.76
N ARG A 416 -27.24 4.34 -4.50
CA ARG A 416 -27.08 5.75 -4.89
C ARG A 416 -26.95 6.02 -6.41
N ALA A 417 -27.15 5.00 -7.24
CA ALA A 417 -27.21 5.09 -8.70
C ALA A 417 -28.50 4.48 -9.27
N ALA A 418 -29.40 4.01 -8.40
CA ALA A 418 -30.78 3.65 -8.68
C ALA A 418 -31.77 4.69 -8.11
N GLU A 419 -31.34 5.45 -7.10
CA GLU A 419 -31.82 6.79 -6.73
C GLU A 419 -31.43 7.85 -7.78
#